data_AF-A0A7W6LF56-F1
#
_entry.id   AF-A0A7W6LF56-F1
#
_cell.length_a   1.000
_cell.length_b   1.000
_cell.length_c   1.000
_cell.angle_alpha   90.00
_cell.angle_beta   90.00
_cell.angle_gamma   90.00
#
_symmetry.space_group_name_H-M   'P 1'
#
loop_
_entity.id
_entity.type
_entity.pdbx_description
1 polymer ?
#
loop_
_entity_poly.entity_id
_entity_poly.type
_entity_poly.pdbx_seq_one_letter_code
_entity_poly.pdbx_strand_id
1 'polypeptide(L)' 'MASTPRRPVNPMEAAEALFKPAKKQAAPAVERRSPPKVKEMVSIKLDSDVLEHFQNDGPGWQERINDALRAVVDAQKGE' A
#
# COMPACT_ATOMS: atom_id res chain seq x y z
N MET A 1 -2.86 3.19 -72.66
CA MET A 1 -3.84 3.23 -71.55
C MET A 1 -3.05 3.41 -70.27
N ALA A 2 -3.25 4.52 -69.56
CA ALA A 2 -2.42 4.92 -68.41
C ALA A 2 -2.71 4.08 -67.16
N SER A 3 -1.66 3.61 -66.49
CA SER A 3 -1.75 2.82 -65.25
C SER A 3 -1.54 3.76 -64.05
N THR A 4 -2.63 4.15 -63.38
CA THR A 4 -2.61 4.99 -62.17
C THR A 4 -2.19 4.17 -60.94
N PRO A 5 -1.32 4.69 -60.04
CA PRO A 5 -0.77 3.91 -58.94
C PRO A 5 -1.77 3.70 -57.80
N ARG A 6 -1.96 2.41 -57.48
CA ARG A 6 -2.33 1.79 -56.19
C ARG A 6 -2.89 2.74 -55.11
N ARG A 7 -4.22 2.81 -55.00
CA ARG A 7 -4.91 3.24 -53.78
C ARG A 7 -4.62 2.21 -52.67
N PRO A 8 -3.99 2.58 -51.55
CA PRO A 8 -3.87 1.66 -50.42
C PRO A 8 -5.25 1.39 -49.83
N VAL A 9 -5.42 0.11 -49.52
CA VAL A 9 -6.51 -0.56 -48.79
C VAL A 9 -7.16 0.30 -47.70
N ASN A 10 -8.49 0.24 -47.68
CA ASN A 10 -9.45 0.76 -46.70
C ASN A 10 -8.89 1.59 -45.53
N PRO A 11 -9.04 2.93 -45.54
CA PRO A 11 -8.61 3.80 -44.44
C PRO A 11 -9.34 3.52 -43.11
N MET A 12 -10.51 2.87 -43.17
CA MET A 12 -11.23 2.43 -41.97
C MET A 12 -10.52 1.30 -41.23
N GLU A 13 -9.94 0.31 -41.93
CA GLU A 13 -9.25 -0.81 -41.29
C GLU A 13 -7.95 -0.36 -40.61
N ALA A 14 -7.24 0.60 -41.20
CA ALA A 14 -6.05 1.21 -40.60
C ALA A 14 -6.39 2.01 -39.32
N ALA A 15 -7.56 2.65 -39.27
CA ALA A 15 -8.02 3.38 -38.09
C ALA A 15 -8.47 2.42 -36.96
N GLU A 16 -9.18 1.34 -37.30
CA GLU A 16 -9.61 0.33 -36.32
C GLU A 16 -8.42 -0.41 -35.69
N ALA A 17 -7.31 -0.58 -36.40
CA ALA A 17 -6.09 -1.15 -35.83
C ALA A 17 -5.42 -0.26 -34.78
N LEU A 18 -5.50 1.08 -34.92
CA LEU A 18 -4.93 2.04 -33.98
C LEU A 18 -5.78 2.26 -32.72
N PHE A 19 -7.10 2.10 -32.84
CA PHE A 19 -8.05 2.37 -31.75
C PHE A 19 -8.49 1.12 -30.97
N LYS A 20 -7.93 -0.05 -31.27
CA LYS A 20 -8.13 -1.25 -30.43
C LYS A 20 -7.66 -0.97 -29.00
N PRO A 21 -8.55 -1.06 -27.98
CA PRO A 21 -8.16 -0.83 -26.59
C PRO A 21 -7.21 -1.96 -26.16
N ALA A 22 -5.93 -1.65 -26.02
CA ALA A 22 -4.97 -2.57 -25.43
C ALA A 22 -5.45 -2.94 -24.01
N LYS A 23 -5.70 -4.23 -23.80
CA LYS A 23 -6.05 -4.79 -22.49
C LYS A 23 -4.91 -4.42 -21.53
N LYS A 24 -5.22 -3.53 -20.57
CA LYS A 24 -4.29 -3.06 -19.55
C LYS A 24 -3.72 -4.31 -18.87
N GLN A 25 -2.46 -4.63 -19.14
CA GLN A 25 -1.78 -5.74 -18.48
C GLN A 25 -1.83 -5.43 -16.99
N ALA A 26 -2.47 -6.30 -16.22
CA ALA A 26 -2.52 -6.19 -14.78
C ALA A 26 -1.08 -6.10 -14.30
N ALA A 27 -0.75 -5.01 -13.59
CA ALA A 27 0.56 -4.84 -13.00
C ALA A 27 0.92 -6.12 -12.23
N PRO A 28 2.17 -6.61 -12.32
CA PRO A 28 2.58 -7.75 -11.53
C PRO A 28 2.23 -7.43 -10.08
N ALA A 29 1.53 -8.35 -9.42
CA ALA A 29 1.20 -8.22 -8.02
C ALA A 29 2.53 -7.96 -7.31
N VAL A 30 2.73 -6.71 -6.89
CA VAL A 30 3.85 -6.34 -6.04
C VAL A 30 3.67 -7.20 -4.81
N GLU A 31 4.47 -8.25 -4.71
CA GLU A 31 4.58 -9.09 -3.54
C GLU A 31 4.94 -8.12 -2.43
N ARG A 32 3.92 -7.73 -1.65
CA ARG A 32 4.08 -6.80 -0.54
C ARG A 32 4.96 -7.56 0.43
N ARG A 33 6.27 -7.33 0.36
CA ARG A 33 7.22 -7.67 1.41
C ARG A 33 6.56 -7.21 2.70
N SER A 34 6.14 -8.17 3.52
CA SER A 34 5.52 -7.88 4.81
C SER A 34 6.41 -6.87 5.53
N PRO A 35 5.93 -5.66 5.84
CA PRO A 35 6.76 -4.68 6.48
C PRO A 35 7.20 -5.23 7.86
N PRO A 36 8.44 -4.96 8.30
CA PRO A 36 9.11 -5.73 9.36
C PRO A 36 8.50 -5.64 10.77
N LYS A 37 7.38 -4.94 10.98
CA LYS A 37 6.64 -4.98 12.25
C LYS A 37 5.24 -4.37 12.04
N VAL A 38 4.25 -5.21 11.74
CA VAL A 38 2.86 -4.74 11.62
C VAL A 38 2.34 -4.50 13.03
N LYS A 39 1.88 -3.27 13.32
CA LYS A 39 1.16 -2.98 14.56
C LYS A 39 -0.26 -3.51 14.41
N GLU A 40 -0.68 -4.37 15.32
CA GLU A 40 -2.05 -4.87 15.34
C GLU A 40 -2.93 -3.97 16.19
N MET A 41 -4.11 -3.61 15.68
CA MET A 41 -5.10 -2.87 16.44
C MET A 41 -5.88 -3.84 17.32
N VAL A 42 -5.69 -3.71 18.62
CA VAL A 42 -6.36 -4.54 19.64
C VAL A 42 -7.13 -3.66 20.61
N SER A 43 -8.26 -4.17 21.10
CA SER A 43 -9.02 -3.51 22.16
C SER A 43 -8.53 -4.05 23.51
N ILE A 44 -7.80 -3.22 24.25
CA ILE A 44 -7.31 -3.52 25.59
C ILE A 44 -7.92 -2.53 26.59
N LYS A 45 -8.13 -2.97 27.82
CA LYS A 45 -8.49 -2.08 28.93
C LYS A 45 -7.22 -1.60 29.60
N LEU A 46 -7.13 -0.29 29.80
CA LEU A 46 -6.05 0.35 30.55
C LEU A 46 -6.66 1.18 31.67
N ASP A 47 -5.97 1.27 32.80
CA ASP A 47 -6.40 2.09 33.92
C ASP A 47 -6.36 3.58 33.54
N SER A 48 -7.26 4.37 34.15
CA SER A 48 -7.43 5.79 33.82
C SER A 48 -6.19 6.62 34.16
N ASP A 49 -5.52 6.32 35.26
CA ASP A 49 -4.30 7.00 35.70
C ASP A 49 -3.14 6.78 34.71
N VAL A 50 -3.01 5.57 34.18
CA VAL A 50 -2.02 5.25 33.14
C VAL A 50 -2.36 5.98 31.84
N LEU A 51 -3.63 6.00 31.43
CA LEU A 51 -4.08 6.74 30.26
C LEU A 51 -3.80 8.24 30.39
N GLU A 52 -4.08 8.83 31.55
CA GLU A 52 -3.84 10.25 31.84
C GLU A 52 -2.34 10.56 31.80
N HIS A 53 -1.51 9.72 32.40
CA HIS A 53 -0.06 9.88 32.39
C HIS A 53 0.49 10.00 30.96
N PHE A 54 0.14 9.07 30.07
CA PHE A 54 0.64 9.10 28.69
C PHE A 54 0.02 10.22 27.84
N GLN A 55 -1.25 10.57 28.07
CA GLN A 55 -1.94 11.63 27.33
C GLN A 55 -1.43 13.03 27.67
N ASN A 56 -1.03 13.27 28.93
CA ASN A 56 -0.51 14.57 29.38
C ASN A 56 0.78 14.99 28.65
N ASP A 57 1.59 14.02 28.20
CA ASP A 57 2.79 14.26 27.40
C ASP A 57 2.49 14.67 25.94
N GLY A 58 1.22 14.75 25.55
CA GLY A 58 0.78 15.26 24.25
C GLY A 58 0.72 14.21 23.14
N PRO A 59 0.76 14.61 21.85
CA PRO A 59 0.56 13.71 20.72
C PRO A 59 1.56 12.54 20.71
N GLY A 60 1.14 11.40 20.18
CA GLY A 60 1.97 10.18 20.14
C GLY A 60 1.95 9.33 21.43
N TRP A 61 1.03 9.61 22.37
CA TRP A 61 0.89 8.84 23.61
C TRP A 61 0.71 7.32 23.40
N GLN A 62 0.03 6.92 22.32
CA GLN A 62 -0.12 5.51 21.93
C GLN A 62 1.19 4.85 21.47
N GLU A 63 2.12 5.63 20.93
CA GLU A 63 3.45 5.11 20.56
C GLU A 63 4.28 4.90 21.83
N ARG A 64 4.24 5.87 22.76
CA ARG A 64 4.95 5.81 24.04
C ARG A 64 4.52 4.63 24.90
N ILE A 65 3.21 4.34 24.99
CA ILE A 65 2.73 3.16 25.71
C ILE A 65 3.22 1.86 25.06
N ASN A 66 3.29 1.81 23.72
CA ASN A 66 3.80 0.64 23.01
C ASN A 66 5.31 0.44 23.27
N ASP A 67 6.08 1.52 23.28
CA ASP A 67 7.52 1.48 23.60
C ASP A 67 7.77 1.04 25.05
N ALA A 68 6.96 1.51 26.01
CA ALA A 68 7.03 1.05 27.39
C ALA A 68 6.74 -0.45 27.50
N LEU A 69 5.70 -0.95 26.82
CA LEU A 69 5.38 -2.38 26.78
C LEU A 69 6.51 -3.20 26.14
N ARG A 70 7.13 -2.69 25.07
CA ARG A 70 8.29 -3.35 24.44
C ARG A 70 9.48 -3.44 25.38
N ALA A 71 9.79 -2.37 26.11
CA ALA A 71 10.89 -2.37 27.07
C ALA A 71 10.70 -3.44 28.16
N VAL A 72 9.48 -3.63 28.65
CA VAL A 72 9.16 -4.71 29.60
C VAL A 72 9.36 -6.10 28.97
N VAL A 73 8.88 -6.31 27.75
CA VAL A 73 9.06 -7.60 27.03
C VAL A 73 10.54 -7.89 26.76
N ASP A 74 11.30 -6.88 26.36
CA ASP A 74 12.74 -7.02 26.07
C ASP A 74 13.53 -7.29 27.36
N ALA A 75 13.16 -6.65 28.49
CA ALA A 75 13.72 -6.94 29.80
C ALA A 75 13.42 -8.39 30.25
N GLN A 76 12.20 -8.87 30.03
CA GLN A 76 11.82 -10.25 30.36
C GLN A 76 12.50 -11.31 29.47
N LYS A 77 12.84 -10.98 28.22
CA LYS A 77 13.54 -11.89 27.31
C LYS A 77 15.04 -11.98 27.57
N GLY A 78 15.60 -10.99 28.26
CA GLY A 78 17.01 -10.94 28.64
C GLY A 78 17.34 -11.69 29.95
N GLU A 79 16.32 -12.19 30.64
CA GLU A 79 16.42 -13.05 31.84
C GLU A 79 16.13 -14.51 31.47
#